data_AF-A0A0U2XL87-F1
#
_entry.id   AF-A0A0U2XL87-F1
#
_cell.length_a   1.000
_cell.length_b   1.000
_cell.length_c   1.000
_cell.angle_alpha   90.00
_cell.angle_beta   90.00
_cell.angle_gamma   90.00
#
_symmetry.space_group_name_H-M   'P 1'
#
loop_
_entity.id
_entity.type
_entity.pdbx_description
1 polymer ?
#
loop_
_entity_poly.entity_id
_entity_poly.type
_entity_poly.pdbx_seq_one_letter_code
_entity_poly.pdbx_strand_id
1 'polypeptide(L)'
;MLYGSLIVTMTVLLMTSYSVLLYTNHLTMDTLWIILKIMPVMWISAMVLEAAVFGRIAESLTAKLTNTSSSFHQKILLRIVFTVIGMSVAMTFIGDMAANGFHGEIFSNWLANWPRNFLIVLMAESLLIQPLARLAMVKLHAAQDRKAAIAQ
;
A
#
# COMPACT_ATOMS: atom_id res chain seq x y z
N MET A 1 5.06 10.13 -8.69
CA MET A 1 5.80 8.94 -8.25
C MET A 1 6.26 9.02 -6.80
N LEU A 2 6.85 10.14 -6.35
CA LEU A 2 7.23 10.38 -4.94
C LEU A 2 6.12 10.11 -3.89
N TYR A 3 4.89 10.54 -4.17
CA TYR A 3 3.75 10.35 -3.25
C TYR A 3 3.36 8.87 -3.11
N GLY A 4 3.27 8.12 -4.21
CA GLY A 4 2.97 6.69 -4.20
C GLY A 4 4.08 5.90 -3.52
N SER A 5 5.36 6.20 -3.81
CA SER A 5 6.49 5.52 -3.16
C SER A 5 6.51 5.72 -1.64
N LEU A 6 6.11 6.91 -1.16
CA LEU A 6 6.02 7.17 0.28
C LEU A 6 4.91 6.32 0.93
N ILE A 7 3.73 6.27 0.30
CA ILE A 7 2.60 5.46 0.77
C ILE A 7 2.99 3.98 0.81
N VAL A 8 3.50 3.44 -0.30
CA VAL A 8 3.86 2.02 -0.38
C VAL A 8 4.96 1.67 0.62
N THR A 9 5.93 2.55 0.85
CA THR A 9 6.95 2.34 1.88
C THR A 9 6.32 2.28 3.28
N MET A 10 5.42 3.20 3.62
CA MET A 10 4.70 3.19 4.89
C MET A 10 3.82 1.95 5.06
N THR A 11 3.06 1.57 4.02
CA THR A 11 2.16 0.41 4.04
C THR A 11 2.94 -0.90 4.18
N VAL A 12 4.05 -1.07 3.44
CA VAL A 12 4.90 -2.25 3.53
C VAL A 12 5.55 -2.35 4.91
N LEU A 13 6.07 -1.24 5.46
CA LEU A 13 6.64 -1.23 6.81
C LEU A 13 5.61 -1.60 7.89
N LEU A 14 4.41 -1.04 7.80
CA LEU A 14 3.33 -1.30 8.77
C LEU A 14 2.85 -2.75 8.69
N MET A 15 2.56 -3.25 7.48
CA MET A 15 2.12 -4.63 7.27
C MET A 15 3.17 -5.64 7.71
N THR A 16 4.43 -5.39 7.36
CA THR A 16 5.49 -6.32 7.70
C THR A 16 5.73 -6.36 9.21
N SER A 17 5.71 -5.21 9.88
CA SER A 17 5.80 -5.14 11.34
C SER A 17 4.63 -5.86 12.02
N TYR A 18 3.41 -5.68 11.50
CA TYR A 18 2.20 -6.29 12.04
C TYR A 18 2.17 -7.81 11.84
N SER A 19 2.45 -8.28 10.62
CA SER A 19 2.46 -9.72 10.30
C SER A 19 3.46 -10.47 11.17
N VAL A 20 4.62 -9.88 11.43
CA VAL A 20 5.67 -10.49 12.25
C VAL A 20 5.28 -10.52 13.72
N LEU A 21 4.71 -9.43 14.22
CA LEU A 21 4.20 -9.36 15.59
C LEU A 21 3.16 -10.45 15.85
N LEU A 22 2.25 -10.68 14.90
CA LEU A 22 1.25 -11.75 14.99
C LEU A 22 1.86 -13.16 14.91
N TYR A 23 2.88 -13.36 14.09
CA TYR A 23 3.42 -14.70 13.83
C TYR A 23 4.38 -15.19 14.91
N THR A 24 5.12 -14.28 15.52
CA THR A 24 6.23 -14.64 16.42
C THR A 24 6.04 -14.17 17.85
N ASN A 25 5.12 -13.24 18.13
CA ASN A 25 5.01 -12.51 19.41
C ASN A 25 6.32 -11.84 19.88
N HIS A 26 7.42 -11.96 19.13
CA HIS A 26 8.77 -11.56 19.46
C HIS A 26 9.55 -11.16 18.19
N LEU A 27 10.09 -9.94 18.17
CA LEU A 27 10.93 -9.46 17.07
C LEU A 27 12.33 -10.09 17.18
N THR A 28 12.53 -11.20 16.46
CA THR A 28 13.84 -11.87 16.37
C THR A 28 14.63 -11.36 15.17
N MET A 29 15.96 -11.33 15.28
CA MET A 29 16.87 -10.85 14.22
C MET A 29 16.74 -11.65 12.91
N ASP A 30 16.47 -12.95 13.00
CA ASP A 30 16.30 -13.80 11.81
C ASP A 30 15.06 -13.42 11.00
N THR A 31 13.96 -13.08 11.68
CA THR A 31 12.75 -12.61 11.03
C THR A 31 12.97 -11.27 10.34
N LEU A 32 13.74 -10.36 10.95
CA LEU A 32 14.15 -9.09 10.32
C LEU A 32 14.96 -9.31 9.05
N TRP A 33 15.84 -10.31 9.02
CA TRP A 33 16.62 -10.64 7.83
C TRP A 33 15.76 -11.18 6.67
N ILE A 34 14.76 -12.01 6.97
CA ILE A 34 13.82 -12.52 5.96
C ILE A 34 12.98 -11.38 5.38
N ILE A 35 12.45 -10.52 6.26
CA ILE A 35 11.73 -9.31 5.90
C ILE A 35 12.58 -8.44 4.98
N LEU A 36 13.83 -8.16 5.36
CA LEU A 36 14.69 -7.26 4.61
C LEU A 36 14.99 -7.79 3.20
N LYS A 37 15.04 -9.12 3.02
CA LYS A 37 15.21 -9.74 1.69
C LYS A 37 13.96 -9.66 0.83
N ILE A 38 12.77 -9.88 1.40
CA ILE A 38 11.51 -9.91 0.63
C ILE A 38 10.93 -8.51 0.39
N MET A 39 11.21 -7.56 1.29
CA MET A 39 10.74 -6.18 1.24
C MET A 39 11.02 -5.48 -0.10
N PRO A 40 12.25 -5.48 -0.67
CA PRO A 40 12.49 -4.81 -1.95
C PRO A 40 11.71 -5.43 -3.11
N VAL A 41 11.54 -6.76 -3.12
CA VAL A 41 10.75 -7.44 -4.16
C VAL A 41 9.29 -7.01 -4.08
N MET A 42 8.71 -7.04 -2.88
CA MET A 42 7.32 -6.62 -2.62
C MET A 42 7.11 -5.13 -2.89
N TRP A 43 8.11 -4.29 -2.59
CA TRP A 43 8.05 -2.86 -2.85
C TRP A 43 8.07 -2.55 -4.35
N ILE A 44 8.97 -3.19 -5.12
CA ILE A 44 9.03 -3.03 -6.57
C ILE A 44 7.74 -3.53 -7.22
N SER A 45 7.24 -4.71 -6.84
CA SER A 45 5.99 -5.23 -7.39
C SER A 45 4.81 -4.31 -7.08
N ALA A 46 4.71 -3.81 -5.85
CA ALA A 46 3.67 -2.87 -5.46
C ALA A 46 3.74 -1.58 -6.27
N MET A 47 4.94 -0.99 -6.44
CA MET A 47 5.12 0.22 -7.24
C MET A 47 4.69 0.04 -8.69
N VAL A 48 5.07 -1.08 -9.31
CA VAL A 48 4.70 -1.39 -10.68
C VAL A 48 3.19 -1.60 -10.80
N LEU A 49 2.59 -2.41 -9.93
CA LEU A 49 1.15 -2.71 -9.96
C LEU A 49 0.30 -1.47 -9.70
N GLU A 50 0.68 -0.65 -8.72
CA GLU A 50 -0.03 0.59 -8.40
C GLU A 50 0.04 1.57 -9.58
N ALA A 51 1.25 1.86 -10.07
CA ALA A 51 1.43 2.88 -11.11
C ALA A 51 0.90 2.44 -12.48
N ALA A 52 1.05 1.16 -12.83
CA ALA A 52 0.67 0.66 -14.15
C ALA A 52 -0.79 0.22 -14.24
N VAL A 53 -1.33 -0.40 -13.18
CA VAL A 53 -2.61 -1.10 -13.23
C VAL A 53 -3.63 -0.46 -12.29
N PHE A 54 -3.41 -0.54 -10.98
CA PHE A 54 -4.45 -0.23 -10.00
C PHE A 54 -4.75 1.26 -9.86
N GLY A 55 -3.76 2.14 -10.00
CA GLY A 55 -3.98 3.59 -10.00
C GLY A 55 -4.91 4.03 -11.13
N ARG A 56 -4.70 3.49 -12.34
CA ARG A 56 -5.55 3.78 -13.51
C ARG A 56 -6.94 3.17 -13.38
N ILE A 57 -7.02 1.91 -12.92
CA ILE A 57 -8.28 1.23 -12.70
C ILE A 57 -9.11 1.96 -11.65
N ALA A 58 -8.52 2.32 -10.51
CA ALA A 58 -9.20 3.01 -9.44
C ALA A 58 -9.69 4.39 -9.86
N GLU A 59 -8.90 5.13 -10.64
CA GLU A 59 -9.32 6.41 -11.21
C GLU A 59 -10.50 6.24 -12.17
N SER A 60 -10.44 5.26 -13.09
CA SER A 60 -11.53 5.00 -14.03
C SER A 60 -12.82 4.53 -13.34
N LEU A 61 -12.72 3.63 -12.36
CA LEU A 61 -13.86 3.16 -11.57
C LEU A 61 -14.46 4.29 -10.74
N THR A 62 -13.62 5.09 -10.09
CA THR A 62 -14.09 6.28 -9.35
C THR A 62 -14.81 7.23 -10.29
N ALA A 63 -14.24 7.56 -11.45
CA ALA A 63 -14.86 8.45 -12.43
C ALA A 63 -16.21 7.90 -12.96
N LYS A 64 -16.33 6.58 -13.13
CA LYS A 64 -17.59 5.93 -13.54
C LYS A 64 -18.65 5.94 -12.43
N LEU A 65 -18.25 5.78 -11.18
CA LEU A 65 -19.17 5.74 -10.04
C LEU A 65 -19.49 7.13 -9.46
N THR A 66 -18.71 8.15 -9.79
CA THR A 66 -18.85 9.50 -9.23
C THR A 66 -19.33 10.50 -10.27
N ASN A 67 -20.53 11.07 -10.06
CA ASN A 67 -21.06 12.15 -10.90
C ASN A 67 -20.45 13.52 -10.54
N THR A 68 -20.64 14.54 -11.38
CA THR A 68 -20.18 15.92 -11.17
C THR A 68 -20.64 16.53 -9.84
N SER A 69 -21.74 16.04 -9.26
CA SER A 69 -22.29 16.51 -7.96
C SER A 69 -21.71 15.81 -6.72
N SER A 70 -20.86 14.79 -6.88
CA SER A 70 -20.30 14.07 -5.73
C SER A 70 -19.17 14.84 -5.05
N SER A 71 -19.17 14.84 -3.72
CA SER A 71 -18.20 15.59 -2.91
C SER A 71 -16.77 15.13 -3.21
N PHE A 72 -15.84 16.10 -3.25
CA PHE A 72 -14.40 15.84 -3.46
C PHE A 72 -13.86 14.74 -2.53
N HIS A 73 -14.33 14.73 -1.27
CA HIS A 73 -13.97 13.73 -0.28
C HIS A 73 -14.45 12.32 -0.65
N GLN A 74 -15.64 12.18 -1.24
CA GLN A 74 -16.16 10.88 -1.69
C GLN A 74 -15.33 10.34 -2.86
N LYS A 75 -14.96 11.19 -3.82
CA LYS A 75 -14.11 10.79 -4.95
C LYS A 75 -12.76 10.26 -4.47
N ILE A 76 -12.14 10.95 -3.53
CA ILE A 76 -10.89 10.49 -2.92
C ILE A 76 -11.10 9.15 -2.21
N LEU A 77 -12.12 9.03 -1.37
CA LEU A 77 -12.39 7.80 -0.61
C LEU A 77 -12.67 6.59 -1.53
N LEU A 78 -13.46 6.75 -2.58
CA LEU A 78 -13.70 5.70 -3.57
C LEU A 78 -12.42 5.28 -4.28
N ARG A 79 -11.59 6.26 -4.70
CA ARG A 79 -10.31 5.95 -5.34
C ARG A 79 -9.41 5.14 -4.43
N ILE A 80 -9.37 5.49 -3.15
CA ILE A 80 -8.60 4.77 -2.13
C ILE A 80 -9.10 3.34 -2.01
N VAL A 81 -10.39 3.18 -1.78
CA VAL A 81 -10.99 1.87 -1.55
C VAL A 81 -10.72 0.96 -2.76
N PHE A 82 -10.91 1.45 -3.98
CA PHE A 82 -10.62 0.66 -5.18
C PHE A 82 -9.14 0.34 -5.37
N THR A 83 -8.26 1.30 -5.08
CA THR A 83 -6.81 1.07 -5.18
C THR A 83 -6.38 0.02 -4.16
N VAL A 84 -6.80 0.16 -2.91
CA VAL A 84 -6.43 -0.75 -1.82
C VAL A 84 -7.03 -2.14 -2.01
N ILE A 85 -8.29 -2.25 -2.45
CA ILE A 85 -8.91 -3.55 -2.77
C ILE A 85 -8.08 -4.26 -3.85
N GLY A 86 -7.86 -3.59 -4.98
CA GLY A 86 -7.13 -4.18 -6.11
C GLY A 86 -5.70 -4.56 -5.75
N MET A 87 -4.98 -3.64 -5.11
CA MET A 87 -3.62 -3.87 -4.64
C MET A 87 -3.55 -5.01 -3.62
N SER A 88 -4.47 -5.07 -2.66
CA SER A 88 -4.48 -6.12 -1.63
C SER A 88 -4.71 -7.51 -2.24
N VAL A 89 -5.67 -7.64 -3.17
CA VAL A 89 -5.93 -8.88 -3.91
C VAL A 89 -4.66 -9.35 -4.63
N ALA A 90 -4.05 -8.47 -5.44
CA ALA A 90 -2.88 -8.82 -6.24
C ALA A 90 -1.64 -9.09 -5.39
N MET A 91 -1.37 -8.24 -4.39
CA MET A 91 -0.19 -8.38 -3.53
C MET A 91 -0.28 -9.60 -2.62
N THR A 92 -1.47 -9.95 -2.13
CA THR A 92 -1.64 -11.18 -1.34
C THR A 92 -1.42 -12.41 -2.23
N PHE A 93 -1.87 -12.37 -3.50
CA PHE A 93 -1.67 -13.47 -4.44
C PHE A 93 -0.20 -13.62 -4.85
N ILE A 94 0.46 -12.51 -5.21
CA ILE A 94 1.88 -12.49 -5.57
C ILE A 94 2.76 -12.84 -4.37
N GLY A 95 2.43 -12.34 -3.19
CA GLY A 95 3.14 -12.65 -1.95
C GLY A 95 3.08 -14.13 -1.60
N ASP A 96 1.90 -14.75 -1.70
CA ASP A 96 1.74 -16.19 -1.47
C ASP A 96 2.49 -17.02 -2.52
N MET A 97 2.39 -16.64 -3.80
CA MET A 97 3.10 -17.30 -4.89
C MET A 97 4.63 -17.15 -4.76
N ALA A 98 5.13 -16.01 -4.27
CA ALA A 98 6.55 -15.77 -4.06
C ALA A 98 7.10 -16.49 -2.82
N ALA A 99 6.29 -16.64 -1.77
CA ALA A 99 6.70 -17.29 -0.52
C ALA A 99 6.58 -18.82 -0.60
N ASN A 100 5.47 -19.31 -1.12
CA ASN A 100 5.14 -20.74 -1.11
C ASN A 100 5.32 -21.41 -2.48
N GLY A 101 5.45 -20.67 -3.60
CA GLY A 101 5.52 -21.27 -4.94
C GLY A 101 4.17 -21.78 -5.46
N PHE A 102 4.13 -22.36 -6.67
CA PHE A 102 2.88 -22.82 -7.32
C PHE A 102 2.33 -24.11 -6.69
N HIS A 103 1.29 -24.00 -5.85
CA HIS A 103 0.66 -25.12 -5.15
C HIS A 103 -0.87 -25.11 -5.32
N GLY A 104 -1.51 -26.29 -5.27
CA GLY A 104 -2.97 -26.41 -5.46
C GLY A 104 -3.81 -25.68 -4.40
N GLU A 105 -3.23 -25.38 -3.24
CA GLU A 105 -3.91 -24.71 -2.11
C GLU A 105 -3.74 -23.18 -2.08
N ILE A 106 -3.02 -22.59 -3.06
CA ILE A 106 -2.79 -21.14 -3.13
C ILE A 106 -4.10 -20.37 -2.98
N PHE A 107 -5.14 -20.77 -3.71
CA PHE A 107 -6.40 -20.03 -3.69
C PHE A 107 -7.10 -20.09 -2.33
N SER A 108 -6.99 -21.24 -1.63
CA SER A 108 -7.55 -21.42 -0.29
C SER A 108 -6.82 -20.57 0.74
N ASN A 109 -5.48 -20.63 0.76
CA ASN A 109 -4.65 -19.84 1.66
C ASN A 109 -4.75 -18.34 1.37
N TRP A 110 -4.83 -17.97 0.10
CA TRP A 110 -5.05 -16.61 -0.35
C TRP A 110 -6.40 -16.08 0.16
N LEU A 111 -7.51 -16.80 -0.07
CA LEU A 111 -8.84 -16.35 0.34
C LEU A 111 -9.02 -16.33 1.87
N ALA A 112 -8.30 -17.19 2.61
CA ALA A 112 -8.32 -17.18 4.07
C ALA A 112 -7.56 -15.98 4.67
N ASN A 113 -6.41 -15.60 4.09
CA ASN A 113 -5.57 -14.52 4.63
C ASN A 113 -5.90 -13.14 4.05
N TRP A 114 -6.39 -13.08 2.81
CA TRP A 114 -6.69 -11.84 2.10
C TRP A 114 -7.68 -10.93 2.83
N PRO A 115 -8.85 -11.38 3.31
CA PRO A 115 -9.84 -10.50 3.94
C PRO A 115 -9.29 -9.80 5.18
N ARG A 116 -8.51 -10.53 6.00
CA ARG A 116 -7.85 -9.98 7.19
C ARG A 116 -6.83 -8.90 6.81
N ASN A 117 -5.92 -9.23 5.88
CA ASN A 117 -4.88 -8.29 5.45
C ASN A 117 -5.50 -7.06 4.78
N PHE A 118 -6.49 -7.27 3.92
CA PHE A 118 -7.27 -6.22 3.27
C PHE A 118 -7.89 -5.25 4.28
N LEU A 119 -8.60 -5.76 5.29
CA LEU A 119 -9.29 -4.91 6.27
C LEU A 119 -8.30 -4.02 7.03
N ILE A 120 -7.14 -4.58 7.40
CA ILE A 120 -6.10 -3.86 8.14
C ILE A 120 -5.42 -2.83 7.25
N VAL A 121 -5.05 -3.17 6.00
CA VAL A 121 -4.49 -2.19 5.05
C VAL A 121 -5.52 -1.09 4.83
N LEU A 122 -6.79 -1.41 4.57
CA LEU A 122 -7.83 -0.43 4.31
C LEU A 122 -8.01 0.55 5.47
N MET A 123 -8.06 0.05 6.70
CA MET A 123 -8.14 0.89 7.90
C MET A 123 -6.88 1.72 8.09
N ALA A 124 -5.69 1.12 8.02
CA ALA A 124 -4.43 1.84 8.15
C ALA A 124 -4.31 2.93 7.07
N GLU A 125 -4.68 2.62 5.85
CA GLU A 125 -4.49 3.49 4.70
C GLU A 125 -5.48 4.66 4.68
N SER A 126 -6.73 4.41 5.07
CA SER A 126 -7.74 5.46 5.17
C SER A 126 -7.56 6.35 6.40
N LEU A 127 -7.19 5.81 7.57
CA LEU A 127 -7.05 6.59 8.80
C LEU A 127 -5.67 7.25 8.98
N LEU A 128 -4.58 6.55 8.64
CA LEU A 128 -3.23 6.97 9.02
C LEU A 128 -2.34 7.26 7.81
N ILE A 129 -2.17 6.31 6.90
CA ILE A 129 -1.10 6.37 5.88
C ILE A 129 -1.32 7.54 4.93
N GLN A 130 -2.54 7.74 4.43
CA GLN A 130 -2.78 8.83 3.49
C GLN A 130 -2.78 10.22 4.10
N PRO A 131 -3.41 10.48 5.27
CA PRO A 131 -3.24 11.74 5.98
C PRO A 131 -1.76 12.03 6.26
N LEU A 132 -1.01 11.05 6.75
CA LEU A 132 0.42 11.19 7.02
C LEU A 132 1.22 11.45 5.74
N ALA A 133 0.92 10.75 4.64
CA ALA A 133 1.57 10.96 3.36
C ALA A 133 1.30 12.37 2.81
N ARG A 134 0.06 12.89 2.96
CA ARG A 134 -0.26 14.28 2.58
C ARG A 134 0.53 15.28 3.43
N LEU A 135 0.58 15.08 4.75
CA LEU A 135 1.33 15.95 5.64
C LEU A 135 2.84 15.93 5.34
N ALA A 136 3.41 14.75 5.10
CA ALA A 136 4.81 14.59 4.72
C ALA A 136 5.12 15.27 3.39
N MET A 137 4.24 15.15 2.39
CA MET A 137 4.40 15.83 1.11
C MET A 137 4.38 17.35 1.26
N VAL A 138 3.44 17.91 2.03
CA VAL A 138 3.39 19.36 2.31
C VAL A 138 4.67 19.83 3.00
N LYS A 139 5.16 19.08 4.00
CA LYS A 139 6.43 19.40 4.68
C LYS A 139 7.64 19.29 3.76
N LEU A 140 7.68 18.30 2.88
CA LEU A 140 8.77 18.11 1.93
C LEU A 140 8.80 19.23 0.90
N HIS A 141 7.65 19.60 0.33
CA HIS A 141 7.54 20.73 -0.59
C HIS A 141 7.92 22.04 0.09
N ALA A 142 7.42 22.30 1.30
CA ALA A 142 7.80 23.49 2.07
C ALA A 142 9.32 23.56 2.36
N ALA A 143 9.95 22.41 2.63
CA ALA A 143 11.40 22.34 2.84
C ALA A 143 12.20 22.53 1.53
N GLN A 144 11.68 22.05 0.40
CA GLN A 144 12.26 22.25 -0.92
C GLN A 144 12.15 23.72 -1.36
N ASP A 145 11.00 24.35 -1.17
CA ASP A 145 10.79 25.78 -1.46
C ASP A 145 11.70 26.65 -0.61
N ARG A 146 11.89 26.29 0.67
CA ARG A 146 12.82 27.00 1.57
C ARG A 146 14.28 26.82 1.15
N LYS A 147 14.67 25.64 0.68
CA LYS A 147 16.02 25.41 0.12
C LYS A 147 16.25 26.17 -1.18
N ALA A 148 15.24 26.25 -2.05
CA ALA A 148 15.31 27.03 -3.28
C ALA A 148 15.43 28.54 -3.00
N ALA A 149 14.72 29.04 -1.97
CA ALA A 149 14.80 30.44 -1.54
C ALA A 149 16.11 30.81 -0.82
N ILE A 150 16.83 29.85 -0.23
CA ILE A 150 18.14 30.06 0.42
C ILE A 150 19.29 29.94 -0.61
N ALA A 151 19.04 29.30 -1.75
CA ALA A 151 20.02 29.13 -2.83
C ALA A 151 20.00 30.27 -3.88
N GLN A 152 19.09 31.24 -3.74
CA GLN A 152 19.06 32.51 -4.48
C GLN A 152 19.66 33.64 -3.63
#